data_AF-A0A8H7IW17-F1
#
_entry.id   AF-A0A8H7IW17-F1
#
_cell.length_a   1.000
_cell.length_b   1.000
_cell.length_c   1.000
_cell.angle_alpha   90.00
_cell.angle_beta   90.00
_cell.angle_gamma   90.00
#
_symmetry.space_group_name_H-M   'P 1'
#
loop_
_entity.id
_entity.type
_entity.pdbx_description
1 polymer ?
#
loop_
_entity_poly.entity_id
_entity_poly.type
_entity_poly.pdbx_seq_one_letter_code
_entity_poly.pdbx_strand_id
1 'polypeptide(L)'
;MSSTAPQDFGQPLLLDDYVAVQQPITTTSPSLCAVCHIAASLQRCSNCKNIHYCSSQCQACDWPHHKLLCKQFVSSQGARPSSSHRRALYMPDKSSRPFFIWLQYGSNGYPIDRQNFFPGTPDADLKTIAFHNRFLPYWIQISYDSNPSGRSLNKNECAKRLTEDAPGAAKWSGPLVVLAYSAEEGLEKPALDVDTSVLGPLRDYLRLRCEYDGPVFVEQPQERWEQADLMRILGGETK
;
A
#
# COMPACT_ATOMS: atom_id res chain seq x y z
N MET A 1 -5.69 7.63 21.02
CA MET A 1 -5.83 9.10 20.85
C MET A 1 -6.85 9.35 19.76
N SER A 2 -7.75 10.31 19.92
CA SER A 2 -8.75 10.70 18.91
C SER A 2 -8.42 12.06 18.28
N SER A 3 -9.10 12.38 17.18
CA SER A 3 -8.91 13.58 16.35
C SER A 3 -10.26 14.09 15.90
N THR A 4 -10.45 15.39 15.93
CA THR A 4 -11.61 16.08 15.34
C THR A 4 -11.21 16.88 14.09
N ALA A 5 -9.94 16.88 13.72
CA ALA A 5 -9.48 17.60 12.54
C ALA A 5 -10.06 16.97 11.26
N PRO A 6 -10.53 17.80 10.30
CA PRO A 6 -10.78 17.34 8.94
C PRO A 6 -9.53 16.75 8.31
N GLN A 7 -9.72 15.83 7.37
CA GLN A 7 -8.67 15.14 6.64
C GLN A 7 -8.91 15.34 5.15
N ASP A 8 -8.05 16.12 4.50
CA ASP A 8 -8.03 16.22 3.04
C ASP A 8 -6.60 15.98 2.56
N PHE A 9 -6.41 14.85 1.88
CA PHE A 9 -5.12 14.48 1.32
C PHE A 9 -4.91 15.06 -0.09
N GLY A 10 -5.88 15.80 -0.63
CA GLY A 10 -5.78 16.50 -1.91
C GLY A 10 -5.47 15.57 -3.09
N GLN A 11 -4.60 16.04 -3.99
CA GLN A 11 -4.18 15.26 -5.15
C GLN A 11 -3.15 14.19 -4.79
N PRO A 12 -3.12 13.03 -5.48
CA PRO A 12 -2.12 11.99 -5.31
C PRO A 12 -0.67 12.47 -5.44
N LEU A 13 0.22 11.94 -4.59
CA LEU A 13 1.66 12.01 -4.82
C LEU A 13 2.09 10.85 -5.73
N LEU A 14 2.99 11.12 -6.68
CA LEU A 14 3.64 10.10 -7.50
C LEU A 14 4.89 9.60 -6.76
N LEU A 15 5.00 8.27 -6.61
CA LEU A 15 6.18 7.60 -6.06
C LEU A 15 7.02 7.04 -7.23
N ASP A 16 7.97 7.85 -7.71
CA ASP A 16 8.88 7.47 -8.79
C ASP A 16 10.34 7.38 -8.31
N ASP A 17 10.85 6.17 -8.12
CA ASP A 17 12.28 5.92 -7.82
C ASP A 17 13.12 5.84 -9.10
N TYR A 18 14.39 6.28 -9.09
CA TYR A 18 15.30 6.27 -10.25
C TYR A 18 15.93 4.89 -10.54
N VAL A 19 15.14 3.81 -10.48
CA VAL A 19 15.58 2.49 -10.96
C VAL A 19 15.13 2.34 -12.41
N ALA A 20 16.05 1.93 -13.28
CA ALA A 20 15.77 1.70 -14.70
C ALA A 20 14.84 0.49 -14.87
N VAL A 21 13.55 0.74 -14.77
CA VAL A 21 12.47 -0.21 -15.06
C VAL A 21 11.88 0.16 -16.42
N GLN A 22 11.79 -0.81 -17.34
CA GLN A 22 11.01 -0.64 -18.55
C GLN A 22 9.53 -0.54 -18.17
N GLN A 23 8.98 0.67 -18.31
CA GLN A 23 7.56 0.96 -18.14
C GLN A 23 6.81 0.64 -19.44
N PRO A 24 5.52 0.23 -19.39
CA PRO A 24 4.75 -0.07 -18.18
C PRO A 24 5.08 -1.46 -17.61
N ILE A 25 5.10 -1.59 -16.27
CA ILE A 25 5.02 -2.92 -15.65
C ILE A 25 3.60 -3.42 -15.82
N THR A 26 3.46 -4.61 -16.41
CA THR A 26 2.18 -5.27 -16.63
C THR A 26 2.13 -6.56 -15.81
N THR A 27 0.97 -7.22 -15.80
CA THR A 27 0.83 -8.53 -15.15
C THR A 27 1.68 -9.62 -15.79
N THR A 28 2.21 -9.39 -16.99
CA THR A 28 3.11 -10.30 -17.71
C THR A 28 4.58 -9.96 -17.53
N SER A 29 4.91 -8.82 -16.91
CA SER A 29 6.29 -8.47 -16.58
C SER A 29 6.90 -9.46 -15.58
N PRO A 30 8.23 -9.65 -15.60
CA PRO A 30 8.92 -10.42 -14.58
C PRO A 30 8.62 -9.86 -13.19
N SER A 31 8.49 -10.76 -12.21
CA SER A 31 8.40 -10.33 -10.82
C SER A 31 9.65 -9.55 -10.41
N LEU A 32 9.50 -8.64 -9.46
CA LEU A 32 10.58 -7.85 -8.87
C LEU A 32 10.73 -8.17 -7.39
N CYS A 33 11.91 -7.90 -6.83
CA CYS A 33 12.08 -7.94 -5.39
C CYS A 33 11.20 -6.86 -4.74
N ALA A 34 10.42 -7.23 -3.73
CA ALA A 34 9.54 -6.30 -3.02
C ALA A 34 10.26 -5.24 -2.17
N VAL A 35 11.59 -5.28 -2.09
CA VAL A 35 12.40 -4.33 -1.30
C VAL A 35 13.29 -3.49 -2.21
N CYS A 36 14.12 -4.12 -3.04
CA CYS A 36 15.07 -3.40 -3.90
C CYS A 36 14.68 -3.34 -5.37
N HIS A 37 13.55 -3.95 -5.74
CA HIS A 37 12.99 -3.93 -7.10
C HIS A 37 13.88 -4.55 -8.19
N ILE A 38 14.93 -5.29 -7.81
CA ILE A 38 15.77 -6.06 -8.73
C ILE A 38 15.07 -7.36 -9.13
N ALA A 39 15.09 -7.71 -10.42
CA ALA A 39 14.46 -8.91 -10.99
C ALA A 39 15.33 -10.19 -10.91
N ALA A 40 16.59 -10.08 -10.49
CA ALA A 40 17.55 -11.17 -10.48
C ALA A 40 17.39 -12.11 -9.26
N SER A 41 17.53 -13.42 -9.50
CA SER A 41 17.63 -14.47 -8.47
C SER A 41 16.49 -14.50 -7.44
N LEU A 42 15.27 -14.24 -7.88
CA LEU A 42 14.12 -14.12 -6.99
C LEU A 42 13.74 -15.45 -6.31
N GLN A 43 13.60 -15.37 -4.99
CA GLN A 43 13.04 -16.39 -4.13
C GLN A 43 11.67 -15.94 -3.64
N ARG A 44 10.71 -16.87 -3.65
CA ARG A 44 9.38 -16.61 -3.09
C ARG A 44 9.39 -16.81 -1.59
N CYS A 45 8.57 -16.06 -0.87
CA CYS A 45 8.27 -16.38 0.52
C CYS A 45 7.78 -17.84 0.61
N SER A 46 8.45 -18.67 1.42
CA SER A 46 8.16 -20.11 1.52
C SER A 46 6.75 -20.42 2.01
N ASN A 47 6.15 -19.52 2.79
CA ASN A 47 4.81 -19.69 3.34
C ASN A 47 3.72 -19.27 2.34
N CYS A 48 3.68 -17.99 1.93
CA CYS A 48 2.60 -17.47 1.11
C CYS A 48 2.80 -17.67 -0.40
N LYS A 49 4.04 -17.89 -0.85
CA LYS A 49 4.44 -18.06 -2.25
C LYS A 49 4.02 -16.92 -3.20
N ASN A 50 3.65 -15.76 -2.64
CA ASN A 50 3.10 -14.62 -3.39
C ASN A 50 4.14 -13.53 -3.66
N ILE A 51 4.90 -13.15 -2.63
CA ILE A 51 5.90 -12.09 -2.69
C ILE A 51 7.29 -12.66 -3.02
N HIS A 52 8.12 -11.85 -3.69
CA HIS A 52 9.44 -12.23 -4.18
C HIS A 52 10.55 -11.36 -3.55
N TYR A 53 11.70 -11.98 -3.29
CA TYR A 53 12.89 -11.33 -2.74
C TYR A 53 14.14 -11.82 -3.47
N CYS A 54 15.10 -10.94 -3.78
CA CYS A 54 16.36 -11.36 -4.41
C CYS A 54 17.33 -12.03 -3.42
N SER A 55 17.13 -11.87 -2.11
CA SER A 55 17.98 -12.42 -1.06
C SER A 55 17.22 -12.63 0.25
N SER A 56 17.80 -13.46 1.14
CA SER A 56 17.32 -13.63 2.52
C SER A 56 17.37 -12.34 3.32
N GLN A 57 18.31 -11.43 3.01
CA GLN A 57 18.40 -10.11 3.62
C GLN A 57 17.20 -9.23 3.26
N CYS A 58 16.81 -9.19 1.97
CA CYS A 58 15.60 -8.47 1.55
C CYS A 58 14.35 -9.06 2.22
N GLN A 59 14.25 -10.39 2.30
CA GLN A 59 13.15 -11.04 3.02
C GLN A 59 13.14 -10.66 4.51
N ALA A 60 14.29 -10.66 5.19
CA ALA A 60 14.40 -10.31 6.60
C ALA A 60 14.04 -8.83 6.86
N CYS A 61 14.43 -7.94 5.95
CA CYS A 61 14.09 -6.52 6.00
C CYS A 61 12.57 -6.28 5.90
N ASP A 62 11.89 -6.97 4.98
CA ASP A 62 10.43 -6.84 4.80
C ASP A 62 9.62 -7.61 5.86
N TRP A 63 10.21 -8.62 6.51
CA TRP A 63 9.51 -9.54 7.42
C TRP A 63 8.68 -8.86 8.53
N PRO A 64 9.13 -7.79 9.22
CA PRO A 64 8.33 -7.09 10.22
C PRO A 64 6.95 -6.65 9.71
N HIS A 65 6.87 -6.30 8.44
CA HIS A 65 5.66 -5.86 7.74
C HIS A 65 4.95 -7.04 7.09
N HIS A 66 5.66 -7.82 6.27
CA HIS A 66 5.08 -8.93 5.51
C HIS A 66 4.33 -9.94 6.40
N LYS A 67 4.84 -10.24 7.60
CA LYS A 67 4.21 -11.18 8.54
C LYS A 67 2.81 -10.75 9.00
N LEU A 68 2.46 -9.47 8.84
CA LEU A 68 1.13 -8.94 9.13
C LEU A 68 0.07 -9.52 8.19
N LEU A 69 0.43 -9.84 6.94
CA LEU A 69 -0.50 -10.37 5.94
C LEU A 69 -0.16 -11.78 5.47
N CYS A 70 1.08 -12.23 5.59
CA CYS A 70 1.58 -13.50 5.05
C CYS A 70 0.67 -14.71 5.36
N LYS A 71 0.35 -14.95 6.64
CA LYS A 71 -0.51 -16.06 7.05
C LYS A 71 -1.97 -15.86 6.63
N GLN A 72 -2.47 -14.62 6.74
CA GLN A 72 -3.84 -14.28 6.35
C GLN A 72 -4.07 -14.46 4.85
N PHE A 73 -3.07 -14.15 4.04
CA PHE A 73 -3.11 -14.35 2.60
C PHE A 73 -3.35 -15.81 2.27
N VAL A 74 -2.56 -16.72 2.86
CA VAL A 74 -2.71 -18.17 2.68
C VAL A 74 -4.12 -18.63 3.07
N SER A 75 -4.64 -18.19 4.22
CA SER A 75 -6.01 -18.54 4.63
C SER A 75 -7.10 -17.94 3.73
N SER A 76 -6.81 -16.81 3.06
CA SER A 76 -7.80 -16.12 2.23
C SER A 76 -7.94 -16.70 0.82
N GLN A 77 -6.95 -17.41 0.28
CA GLN A 77 -6.94 -17.83 -1.14
C GLN A 77 -8.16 -18.67 -1.54
N GLY A 78 -8.63 -19.55 -0.66
CA GLY A 78 -9.82 -20.38 -0.90
C GLY A 78 -11.13 -19.82 -0.36
N ALA A 79 -11.09 -18.64 0.26
CA ALA A 79 -12.22 -18.09 1.01
C ALA A 79 -13.07 -17.09 0.20
N ARG A 80 -12.87 -17.00 -1.12
CA ARG A 80 -13.60 -16.04 -1.98
C ARG A 80 -15.10 -16.40 -1.98
N PRO A 81 -16.00 -15.52 -1.51
CA PRO A 81 -17.41 -15.86 -1.42
C PRO A 81 -18.11 -16.03 -2.77
N SER A 82 -17.77 -15.19 -3.77
CA SER A 82 -18.30 -15.31 -5.13
C SER A 82 -17.36 -14.67 -6.16
N SER A 83 -17.65 -14.86 -7.45
CA SER A 83 -16.91 -14.22 -8.55
C SER A 83 -17.02 -12.70 -8.58
N SER A 84 -18.04 -12.11 -7.96
CA SER A 84 -18.20 -10.65 -7.82
C SER A 84 -17.46 -10.07 -6.62
N HIS A 85 -16.78 -10.89 -5.81
CA HIS A 85 -15.96 -10.39 -4.72
C HIS A 85 -14.53 -10.10 -5.18
N ARG A 86 -13.94 -9.06 -4.60
CA ARG A 86 -12.52 -8.74 -4.71
C ARG A 86 -11.91 -8.58 -3.34
N ARG A 87 -10.69 -9.08 -3.18
CA ARG A 87 -9.95 -8.97 -1.94
C ARG A 87 -9.46 -7.54 -1.79
N ALA A 88 -9.78 -6.92 -0.66
CA ALA A 88 -9.28 -5.61 -0.26
C ALA A 88 -8.46 -5.75 1.02
N LEU A 89 -7.67 -4.73 1.34
CA LEU A 89 -6.95 -4.64 2.60
C LEU A 89 -7.64 -3.63 3.51
N TYR A 90 -8.07 -4.09 4.68
CA TYR A 90 -8.70 -3.25 5.69
C TYR A 90 -7.70 -2.90 6.80
N MET A 91 -7.66 -1.61 7.15
CA MET A 91 -6.87 -1.07 8.23
C MET A 91 -7.82 -0.49 9.29
N PRO A 92 -8.23 -1.29 10.30
CA PRO A 92 -9.04 -0.79 11.39
C PRO A 92 -8.33 0.34 12.14
N ASP A 93 -9.10 1.26 12.71
CA ASP A 93 -8.56 2.36 13.52
C ASP A 93 -8.10 1.89 14.91
N LYS A 94 -8.82 0.94 15.51
CA LYS A 94 -8.60 0.42 16.88
C LYS A 94 -7.75 -0.86 16.96
N SER A 95 -7.05 -1.21 15.89
CA SER A 95 -6.15 -2.37 15.88
C SER A 95 -4.91 -2.03 15.08
N SER A 96 -3.77 -2.52 15.54
CA SER A 96 -2.48 -2.30 14.89
C SER A 96 -2.19 -3.30 13.76
N ARG A 97 -3.07 -4.27 13.49
CA ARG A 97 -2.85 -5.30 12.47
C ARG A 97 -3.86 -5.19 11.33
N PRO A 98 -3.41 -4.94 10.08
CA PRO A 98 -4.30 -4.92 8.94
C PRO A 98 -4.70 -6.35 8.56
N PHE A 99 -5.80 -6.51 7.83
CA PHE A 99 -6.24 -7.82 7.37
C PHE A 99 -7.04 -7.76 6.07
N PHE A 100 -7.10 -8.89 5.39
CA PHE A 100 -7.87 -9.02 4.16
C PHE A 100 -9.37 -9.11 4.44
N ILE A 101 -10.13 -8.40 3.62
CA ILE A 101 -11.59 -8.46 3.58
C ILE A 101 -12.02 -8.76 2.13
N TRP A 102 -13.26 -9.21 1.98
CA TRP A 102 -13.89 -9.37 0.67
C TRP A 102 -14.92 -8.28 0.49
N LEU A 103 -14.83 -7.54 -0.61
CA LEU A 103 -15.83 -6.55 -1.00
C LEU A 103 -16.62 -7.08 -2.19
N GLN A 104 -17.93 -6.97 -2.13
CA GLN A 104 -18.83 -7.33 -3.22
C GLN A 104 -18.94 -6.18 -4.23
N TYR A 105 -18.75 -6.49 -5.51
CA TYR A 105 -18.86 -5.52 -6.60
C TYR A 105 -20.21 -5.62 -7.31
N GLY A 106 -20.77 -4.46 -7.63
CA GLY A 106 -21.94 -4.34 -8.48
C GLY A 106 -21.60 -4.44 -9.97
N SER A 107 -22.64 -4.50 -10.79
CA SER A 107 -22.51 -4.47 -12.25
C SER A 107 -21.89 -3.17 -12.78
N ASN A 108 -21.96 -2.09 -11.99
CA ASN A 108 -21.35 -0.80 -12.28
C ASN A 108 -19.83 -0.74 -12.01
N GLY A 109 -19.22 -1.82 -11.51
CA GLY A 109 -17.77 -1.88 -11.23
C GLY A 109 -17.34 -1.27 -9.90
N TYR A 110 -18.29 -0.86 -9.04
CA TYR A 110 -18.01 -0.28 -7.72
C TYR A 110 -18.30 -1.27 -6.58
N PRO A 111 -17.55 -1.18 -5.46
CA PRO A 111 -17.84 -1.99 -4.28
C PRO A 111 -19.13 -1.51 -3.60
N ILE A 112 -20.08 -2.43 -3.40
CA ILE A 112 -21.41 -2.15 -2.84
C ILE A 112 -21.35 -2.02 -1.31
N ASP A 113 -20.51 -2.83 -0.68
CA ASP A 113 -20.42 -3.02 0.77
C ASP A 113 -19.25 -2.26 1.42
N ARG A 114 -18.56 -1.38 0.67
CA ARG A 114 -17.45 -0.57 1.19
C ARG A 114 -17.85 0.26 2.41
N GLN A 115 -19.07 0.80 2.42
CA GLN A 115 -19.57 1.66 3.50
C GLN A 115 -19.65 0.94 4.85
N ASN A 116 -19.80 -0.40 4.85
CA ASN A 116 -19.86 -1.22 6.06
C ASN A 116 -18.56 -1.13 6.88
N PHE A 117 -17.46 -0.72 6.26
CA PHE A 117 -16.14 -0.57 6.88
C PHE A 117 -15.89 0.84 7.44
N PHE A 118 -16.85 1.76 7.28
CA PHE A 118 -16.82 3.14 7.76
C PHE A 118 -18.05 3.46 8.63
N PRO A 119 -18.24 2.78 9.77
CA PRO A 119 -19.40 2.99 10.62
C PRO A 119 -19.44 4.42 11.16
N GLY A 120 -20.54 5.13 10.94
CA GLY A 120 -20.73 6.51 11.38
C GLY A 120 -20.11 7.58 10.48
N THR A 121 -19.59 7.19 9.31
CA THR A 121 -19.17 8.10 8.24
C THR A 121 -20.33 8.35 7.28
N PRO A 122 -20.76 9.59 7.04
CA PRO A 122 -21.68 9.91 5.95
C PRO A 122 -21.05 9.57 4.58
N ASP A 123 -21.86 9.12 3.62
CA ASP A 123 -21.36 8.77 2.27
C ASP A 123 -20.63 9.94 1.59
N ALA A 124 -21.11 11.17 1.82
CA ALA A 124 -20.50 12.39 1.27
C ALA A 124 -19.11 12.71 1.88
N ASP A 125 -18.82 12.18 3.07
CA ASP A 125 -17.55 12.39 3.77
C ASP A 125 -16.52 11.30 3.41
N LEU A 126 -16.95 10.19 2.79
CA LEU A 126 -16.07 9.11 2.37
C LEU A 126 -15.34 9.49 1.07
N LYS A 127 -14.06 9.85 1.20
CA LYS A 127 -13.20 10.20 0.07
C LYS A 127 -12.28 9.04 -0.29
N THR A 128 -11.72 9.11 -1.50
CA THR A 128 -10.67 8.20 -1.96
C THR A 128 -9.46 8.99 -2.41
N ILE A 129 -8.30 8.37 -2.30
CA ILE A 129 -7.06 8.85 -2.92
C ILE A 129 -6.34 7.66 -3.55
N ALA A 130 -5.89 7.81 -4.79
CA ALA A 130 -5.24 6.73 -5.54
C ALA A 130 -3.85 7.15 -5.94
N PHE A 131 -2.87 6.27 -5.82
CA PHE A 131 -1.50 6.51 -6.28
C PHE A 131 -0.98 5.29 -7.03
N HIS A 132 0.03 5.52 -7.85
CA HIS A 132 0.71 4.48 -8.59
C HIS A 132 2.11 4.29 -8.00
N ASN A 133 2.58 3.04 -7.99
CA ASN A 133 3.96 2.70 -7.72
C ASN A 133 4.54 2.09 -8.99
N ARG A 134 5.63 2.67 -9.51
CA ARG A 134 6.23 2.25 -10.79
C ARG A 134 6.70 0.79 -10.86
N PHE A 135 6.78 0.11 -9.72
CA PHE A 135 7.19 -1.30 -9.61
C PHE A 135 6.02 -2.28 -9.53
N LEU A 136 4.78 -1.78 -9.57
CA LEU A 136 3.57 -2.60 -9.52
C LEU A 136 2.72 -2.40 -10.78
N PRO A 137 2.02 -3.45 -11.27
CA PRO A 137 1.14 -3.34 -12.43
C PRO A 137 -0.25 -2.76 -12.08
N TYR A 138 -0.37 -2.05 -10.95
CA TYR A 138 -1.65 -1.57 -10.44
C TYR A 138 -1.55 -0.26 -9.66
N TRP A 139 -2.62 0.52 -9.72
CA TRP A 139 -2.90 1.64 -8.82
C TRP A 139 -3.36 1.12 -7.46
N ILE A 140 -2.96 1.81 -6.41
CA ILE A 140 -3.44 1.58 -5.05
C ILE A 140 -4.38 2.72 -4.69
N GLN A 141 -5.64 2.40 -4.39
CA GLN A 141 -6.63 3.36 -3.93
C GLN A 141 -6.91 3.15 -2.43
N ILE A 142 -6.87 4.23 -1.66
CA ILE A 142 -7.18 4.27 -0.24
C ILE A 142 -8.50 5.03 -0.07
N SER A 143 -9.49 4.41 0.56
CA SER A 143 -10.71 5.07 1.02
C SER A 143 -10.56 5.51 2.47
N TYR A 144 -11.03 6.71 2.81
CA TYR A 144 -10.87 7.32 4.13
C TYR A 144 -12.02 8.30 4.47
N ASP A 145 -12.23 8.54 5.76
CA ASP A 145 -13.20 9.54 6.25
C ASP A 145 -12.57 10.95 6.27
N SER A 146 -13.07 11.85 5.42
CA SER A 146 -12.57 13.23 5.33
C SER A 146 -13.00 14.13 6.50
N ASN A 147 -14.00 13.70 7.28
CA ASN A 147 -14.43 14.31 8.52
C ASN A 147 -14.62 15.86 8.50
N PRO A 148 -15.29 16.45 7.51
CA PRO A 148 -15.48 17.90 7.43
C PRO A 148 -16.27 18.46 8.62
N SER A 149 -17.16 17.67 9.23
CA SER A 149 -17.96 18.06 10.39
C SER A 149 -17.25 17.91 11.74
N GLY A 150 -15.99 17.46 11.76
CA GLY A 150 -15.18 17.38 12.98
C GLY A 150 -15.64 16.36 14.01
N ARG A 151 -16.16 15.21 13.56
CA ARG A 151 -16.49 14.06 14.41
C ARG A 151 -15.23 13.53 15.09
N SER A 152 -15.37 12.95 16.29
CA SER A 152 -14.23 12.36 17.01
C SER A 152 -13.85 11.01 16.40
N LEU A 153 -12.75 10.98 15.65
CA LEU A 153 -12.21 9.77 15.01
C LEU A 153 -10.96 9.28 15.75
N ASN A 154 -10.82 7.98 15.97
CA ASN A 154 -9.57 7.45 16.55
C ASN A 154 -8.43 7.60 15.55
N LYS A 155 -7.21 7.84 16.05
CA LYS A 155 -6.01 7.69 15.22
C LYS A 155 -5.89 6.24 14.76
N ASN A 156 -5.52 6.04 13.50
CA ASN A 156 -5.45 4.72 12.91
C ASN A 156 -4.20 3.97 13.41
N GLU A 157 -4.39 3.00 14.30
CA GLU A 157 -3.29 2.24 14.89
C GLU A 157 -2.53 1.38 13.86
N CYS A 158 -3.22 0.89 12.82
CA CYS A 158 -2.61 0.19 11.70
C CYS A 158 -1.63 1.10 10.94
N ALA A 159 -2.06 2.30 10.55
CA ALA A 159 -1.25 3.27 9.82
C ALA A 159 -0.07 3.73 10.69
N LYS A 160 -0.31 4.00 11.98
CA LYS A 160 0.73 4.33 12.94
C LYS A 160 1.82 3.25 13.02
N ARG A 161 1.42 1.97 13.10
CA ARG A 161 2.37 0.85 13.12
C ARG A 161 3.17 0.74 11.81
N LEU A 162 2.51 0.84 10.66
CA LEU A 162 3.19 0.70 9.36
C LEU A 162 4.20 1.83 9.14
N THR A 163 3.86 3.04 9.54
CA THR A 163 4.73 4.21 9.39
C THR A 163 5.83 4.31 10.46
N GLU A 164 6.00 3.29 11.30
CA GLU A 164 7.05 3.23 12.34
C GLU A 164 7.09 4.49 13.23
N ASP A 165 5.92 5.04 13.57
CA ASP A 165 5.81 6.28 14.35
C ASP A 165 6.53 7.49 13.73
N ALA A 166 6.68 7.52 12.41
CA ALA A 166 7.17 8.69 11.68
C ALA A 166 6.51 9.98 12.18
N PRO A 167 7.22 11.11 12.25
CA PRO A 167 6.62 12.40 12.59
C PRO A 167 5.37 12.62 11.74
N GLY A 168 4.22 12.81 12.39
CA GLY A 168 2.95 12.95 11.67
C GLY A 168 2.21 11.65 11.36
N ALA A 169 2.64 10.45 11.82
CA ALA A 169 1.87 9.19 11.76
C ALA A 169 0.43 9.34 12.32
N ALA A 170 0.25 10.33 13.21
CA ALA A 170 -1.04 10.78 13.69
C ALA A 170 -1.94 11.46 12.63
N LYS A 171 -1.54 11.62 11.36
CA LYS A 171 -2.36 12.30 10.33
C LYS A 171 -3.56 11.45 9.93
N TRP A 172 -3.43 10.12 9.96
CA TRP A 172 -4.49 9.18 9.58
C TRP A 172 -5.42 8.87 10.76
N SER A 173 -6.70 9.19 10.60
CA SER A 173 -7.76 8.98 11.60
C SER A 173 -8.94 8.25 10.96
N GLY A 174 -9.59 7.37 11.74
CA GLY A 174 -10.63 6.48 11.25
C GLY A 174 -10.08 5.27 10.49
N PRO A 175 -10.95 4.33 10.10
CA PRO A 175 -10.57 3.15 9.34
C PRO A 175 -10.09 3.52 7.93
N LEU A 176 -9.30 2.65 7.30
CA LEU A 176 -8.94 2.77 5.88
C LEU A 176 -9.27 1.47 5.13
N VAL A 177 -9.71 1.60 3.89
CA VAL A 177 -9.92 0.46 2.97
C VAL A 177 -9.05 0.67 1.74
N VAL A 178 -8.23 -0.32 1.42
CA VAL A 178 -7.24 -0.27 0.33
C VAL A 178 -7.64 -1.25 -0.77
N LEU A 179 -7.71 -0.74 -1.99
CA LEU A 179 -8.06 -1.44 -3.24
C LEU A 179 -6.89 -1.36 -4.23
N ALA A 180 -6.80 -2.36 -5.11
CA ALA A 180 -5.86 -2.37 -6.22
C ALA A 180 -6.64 -2.29 -7.55
N TYR A 181 -6.22 -1.45 -8.48
CA TYR A 181 -6.84 -1.32 -9.80
C TYR A 181 -5.79 -1.47 -10.88
N SER A 182 -6.11 -2.14 -12.00
CA SER A 182 -5.16 -2.33 -13.10
C SER A 182 -4.53 -1.00 -13.52
N ALA A 183 -3.20 -0.97 -13.71
CA ALA A 183 -2.52 0.21 -14.25
C ALA A 183 -2.98 0.54 -15.67
N GLU A 184 -3.37 -0.48 -16.43
CA GLU A 184 -3.83 -0.37 -17.82
C GLU A 184 -5.31 0.00 -17.91
N GLU A 185 -6.17 -0.68 -17.15
CA GLU A 185 -7.63 -0.49 -17.23
C GLU A 185 -8.13 0.64 -16.31
N GLY A 186 -7.30 1.08 -15.36
CA GLY A 186 -7.62 2.14 -14.42
C GLY A 186 -8.80 1.82 -13.50
N LEU A 187 -9.51 2.86 -13.09
CA LEU A 187 -10.61 2.80 -12.11
C LEU A 187 -11.97 2.40 -12.74
N GLU A 188 -12.02 2.17 -14.05
CA GLU A 188 -13.26 1.86 -14.79
C GLU A 188 -13.68 0.38 -14.69
N LYS A 189 -12.79 -0.47 -14.19
CA LYS A 189 -13.02 -1.91 -14.01
C LYS A 189 -13.04 -2.27 -12.52
N PRO A 190 -13.68 -3.40 -12.15
CA PRO A 190 -13.59 -3.90 -10.78
C PRO A 190 -12.13 -4.02 -10.33
N ALA A 191 -11.88 -3.75 -9.06
CA ALA A 191 -10.56 -3.88 -8.48
C ALA A 191 -9.96 -5.27 -8.74
N LEU A 192 -8.64 -5.33 -8.76
CA LEU A 192 -7.87 -6.57 -8.64
C LEU A 192 -7.93 -7.09 -7.20
N ASP A 193 -7.58 -8.35 -7.03
CA ASP A 193 -7.40 -8.95 -5.71
C ASP A 193 -6.13 -8.42 -5.06
N VAL A 194 -6.26 -7.61 -4.01
CA VAL A 194 -5.10 -7.10 -3.26
C VAL A 194 -4.30 -8.27 -2.68
N ASP A 195 -2.99 -8.29 -2.90
CA ASP A 195 -2.10 -9.34 -2.40
C ASP A 195 -1.05 -8.77 -1.42
N THR A 196 -0.10 -9.60 -0.96
CA THR A 196 0.87 -9.16 0.05
C THR A 196 1.88 -8.11 -0.44
N SER A 197 2.05 -7.94 -1.75
CA SER A 197 2.97 -6.97 -2.37
C SER A 197 2.53 -5.52 -2.16
N VAL A 198 1.24 -5.28 -1.87
CA VAL A 198 0.69 -3.94 -1.64
C VAL A 198 1.33 -3.22 -0.45
N LEU A 199 1.83 -3.98 0.54
CA LEU A 199 2.10 -3.44 1.88
C LEU A 199 3.29 -2.48 1.92
N GLY A 200 4.35 -2.77 1.15
CA GLY A 200 5.52 -1.89 1.05
C GLY A 200 5.15 -0.53 0.45
N PRO A 201 4.61 -0.49 -0.78
CA PRO A 201 4.19 0.75 -1.42
C PRO A 201 3.12 1.52 -0.63
N LEU A 202 2.16 0.81 0.00
CA LEU A 202 1.19 1.44 0.89
C LEU A 202 1.87 2.10 2.10
N ARG A 203 2.78 1.41 2.77
CA ARG A 203 3.54 1.95 3.90
C ARG A 203 4.28 3.23 3.50
N ASP A 204 5.01 3.16 2.40
CA ASP A 204 5.85 4.26 1.93
C ASP A 204 4.98 5.49 1.57
N TYR A 205 3.83 5.26 0.94
CA TYR A 205 2.86 6.33 0.66
C TYR A 205 2.25 6.94 1.93
N LEU A 206 1.81 6.12 2.87
CA LEU A 206 1.25 6.59 4.14
C LEU A 206 2.27 7.43 4.91
N ARG A 207 3.54 6.99 4.91
CA ARG A 207 4.65 7.70 5.55
C ARG A 207 4.95 9.03 4.85
N LEU A 208 5.04 9.03 3.52
CA LEU A 208 5.27 10.24 2.73
C LEU A 208 4.21 11.31 3.06
N ARG A 209 2.94 10.92 3.18
CA ARG A 209 1.84 11.83 3.54
C ARG A 209 1.92 12.40 4.95
N CYS A 210 2.55 11.68 5.87
CA CYS A 210 2.79 12.13 7.23
C CYS A 210 3.92 13.17 7.29
N GLU A 211 4.97 12.99 6.49
CA GLU A 211 6.18 13.80 6.52
C GLU A 211 6.13 15.03 5.59
N TYR A 212 5.21 15.04 4.61
CA TYR A 212 5.18 16.03 3.54
C TYR A 212 3.86 16.83 3.47
N ASP A 213 3.95 18.16 3.55
CA ASP A 213 2.81 19.10 3.53
C ASP A 213 2.68 19.94 2.23
N GLY A 214 3.57 19.77 1.24
CA GLY A 214 3.51 20.41 -0.11
C GLY A 214 4.02 21.87 -0.21
N PRO A 215 4.06 22.50 -1.42
CA PRO A 215 4.38 21.96 -2.74
C PRO A 215 5.85 22.25 -3.08
N VAL A 216 6.64 21.21 -3.21
CA VAL A 216 7.96 21.25 -3.84
C VAL A 216 7.94 20.07 -4.80
N PHE A 217 8.13 20.31 -6.09
CA PHE A 217 8.62 19.25 -6.98
C PHE A 217 9.83 18.65 -6.27
N VAL A 218 9.65 17.52 -5.60
CA VAL A 218 10.78 16.80 -5.06
C VAL A 218 11.34 16.06 -6.28
N GLU A 219 12.09 16.78 -7.13
CA GLU A 219 13.27 16.14 -7.69
C GLU A 219 14.07 15.73 -6.44
N GLN A 220 13.90 14.47 -6.02
CA GLN A 220 14.68 13.96 -4.91
C GLN A 220 16.15 14.23 -5.24
N PRO A 221 16.97 14.69 -4.27
CA PRO A 221 18.37 14.96 -4.53
C PRO A 221 18.99 13.72 -5.17
N GLN A 222 19.46 13.90 -6.42
CA GLN A 222 20.03 12.86 -7.24
C GLN A 222 21.42 12.49 -6.71
N GLU A 223 21.51 11.85 -5.55
CA GLU A 223 22.71 11.07 -5.26
C GLU A 223 22.62 9.79 -6.08
N ARG A 224 23.32 9.82 -7.21
CA ARG A 224 23.52 8.68 -8.10
C ARG A 224 24.47 7.73 -7.38
N TRP A 225 23.93 6.74 -6.68
CA TRP A 225 24.74 5.71 -6.03
C TRP A 225 25.38 4.84 -7.12
N GLU A 226 26.68 4.98 -7.31
CA GLU A 226 27.41 4.07 -8.19
C GLU A 226 27.53 2.70 -7.53
N GLN A 227 27.87 1.69 -8.33
CA GLN A 227 27.99 0.31 -7.84
C GLN A 227 28.97 0.20 -6.65
N ALA A 228 29.98 1.07 -6.60
CA ALA A 228 30.90 1.18 -5.47
C ALA A 228 30.23 1.72 -4.19
N ASP A 229 29.30 2.67 -4.30
CA ASP A 229 28.58 3.20 -3.14
C ASP A 229 27.57 2.19 -2.59
N LEU A 230 26.90 1.46 -3.51
CA LEU A 230 26.01 0.36 -3.17
C LEU A 230 26.75 -0.78 -2.44
N MET A 231 27.95 -1.14 -2.91
CA MET A 231 28.80 -2.15 -2.25
C MET A 231 29.24 -1.71 -0.85
N ARG A 232 29.60 -0.42 -0.69
CA ARG A 232 29.97 0.16 0.60
C ARG A 232 28.82 0.14 1.62
N ILE A 233 27.60 0.52 1.19
CA ILE A 233 26.40 0.51 2.04
C ILE A 233 26.03 -0.92 2.45
N LEU A 234 26.18 -1.88 1.54
CA LEU A 234 25.83 -3.27 1.78
C LEU A 234 26.92 -4.06 2.51
N GLY A 235 28.00 -3.41 2.95
CA GLY A 235 29.12 -4.03 3.66
C GLY A 235 29.94 -4.99 2.78
N GLY A 236 29.84 -4.88 1.46
CA GLY A 236 30.67 -5.60 0.51
C GLY A 236 31.98 -4.87 0.32
N GLU A 237 33.08 -5.41 0.83
CA GLU A 237 34.41 -4.90 0.51
C GLU A 237 34.66 -5.01 -1.00
N THR A 238 34.91 -3.87 -1.65
CA THR A 238 35.50 -3.80 -2.99
C THR A 238 36.92 -4.35 -2.94
N LYS A 239 37.16 -5.47 -3.62
CA LYS A 239 38.51 -5.93 -3.98
C LYS A 239 39.10 -5.10 -5.11
#